data_AF-A0A8D3AS29-F1
#
_entry.id   AF-A0A8D3AS29-F1
#
_cell.length_a   1.000
_cell.length_b   1.000
_cell.length_c   1.000
_cell.angle_alpha   90.00
_cell.angle_beta   90.00
_cell.angle_gamma   90.00
#
_symmetry.space_group_name_H-M   'P 1'
#
loop_
_entity.id
_entity.type
_entity.pdbx_description
1 polymer ?
#
loop_
_entity_poly.entity_id
_entity_poly.type
_entity_poly.pdbx_seq_one_letter_code
_entity_poly.pdbx_strand_id
1 'polypeptide(L)'
;MKQHCDAGRTSHVENTCFEVHLRFLKMDMTDENDSHQLRYMDTSPNIPTSSTPPAVRKFRNHIQPELGATRVHPGKGNDPDVASTLVHGIRTKSAFSSRSLLNPPLKTSLQNKLQELSDDVYASGHKAPLGRSYDQRMGLPSWYNDRTTFGVKTITDGAAREIINPPKTAVEVEKNAQVGHEAYVLSHNAYYVGERIDRKYDWYHCSKDSRFGMLTPHFNDGRNVGKCLCGLGESRKFCNPKTVWKRSGNKEKLEPKSDKANWMRRNPLNLPPDHTFGLLPPLDEYGAGETIHSTGPGQYARGPDPQRSLVNAVRHHLKKVNFQNFPSLLQAFRHYDKKGKGRIDKEDLQAVCRQFQLDVGGPVLGDLMDCCDTDKDGQINFLEFANYLNWKDMMFIDPRDQRIITNERKYLSQSEQRPAYQALIKPEDLEPVEPGSSKKTPRTLRRLIADPDHFFIASSLIGPISDRPLTSNSRTYGIPSVRSDLAVPRIKRVADTTDYGDTSRAADLLHPSVYALRGVHEEDFFCPRTKEEIAEIFSNVGVNISGETFEEAWRLASMRQPHGDVCVEDFRDVLKEMKAM
;
A
#
# COMPACT_ATOMS: atom_id res chain seq x y z
N MET A 1 -36.51 -21.13 -43.30
CA MET A 1 -37.51 -20.19 -42.74
C MET A 1 -37.73 -19.06 -43.74
N LYS A 2 -38.75 -19.21 -44.58
CA LYS A 2 -39.28 -18.13 -45.44
C LYS A 2 -40.54 -17.63 -44.74
N GLN A 3 -40.59 -16.36 -44.38
CA GLN A 3 -41.82 -15.67 -44.02
C GLN A 3 -41.98 -14.50 -44.98
N HIS A 4 -42.84 -14.72 -45.97
CA HIS A 4 -43.49 -13.67 -46.75
C HIS A 4 -44.76 -13.28 -45.98
N CYS A 5 -44.89 -12.02 -45.63
CA CYS A 5 -46.16 -11.39 -45.28
C CYS A 5 -46.23 -10.08 -46.07
N ASP A 6 -46.99 -10.06 -47.16
CA ASP A 6 -47.53 -8.82 -47.72
C ASP A 6 -48.99 -9.07 -48.05
N ALA A 7 -49.85 -8.37 -47.32
CA ALA A 7 -51.29 -8.38 -47.44
C ALA A 7 -51.72 -7.16 -48.26
N GLY A 8 -52.18 -7.39 -49.49
CA GLY A 8 -52.85 -6.38 -50.31
C GLY A 8 -54.33 -6.73 -50.46
N ARG A 9 -55.19 -6.05 -49.69
CA ARG A 9 -56.65 -6.11 -49.84
C ARG A 9 -57.07 -5.48 -51.17
N THR A 10 -57.70 -6.26 -52.03
CA THR A 10 -58.58 -5.79 -53.08
C THR A 10 -60.03 -5.83 -52.56
N SER A 11 -60.71 -4.69 -52.54
CA SER A 11 -62.16 -4.63 -52.32
C SER A 11 -62.83 -4.21 -53.61
N HIS A 12 -63.47 -5.18 -54.25
CA HIS A 12 -64.56 -4.97 -55.19
C HIS A 12 -65.70 -4.21 -54.52
N VAL A 13 -66.27 -3.23 -55.22
CA VAL A 13 -67.64 -2.79 -55.01
C VAL A 13 -68.29 -2.78 -56.39
N GLU A 14 -69.10 -3.81 -56.63
CA GLU A 14 -70.11 -3.84 -57.67
C GLU A 14 -71.23 -2.87 -57.28
N ASN A 15 -71.72 -2.08 -58.24
CA ASN A 15 -73.06 -1.48 -58.15
C ASN A 15 -73.74 -1.66 -59.50
N THR A 16 -74.58 -2.69 -59.54
CA THR A 16 -75.66 -2.93 -60.48
C THR A 16 -76.78 -1.92 -60.28
N CYS A 17 -77.31 -1.32 -61.36
CA CYS A 17 -78.72 -0.91 -61.47
C CYS A 17 -78.99 -0.48 -62.93
N PHE A 18 -79.61 -1.37 -63.71
CA PHE A 18 -81.05 -1.43 -64.00
C PHE A 18 -81.48 -0.52 -65.15
N GLU A 19 -81.50 -1.14 -66.32
CA GLU A 19 -82.13 -0.67 -67.55
C GLU A 19 -83.66 -0.72 -67.37
N VAL A 20 -84.31 0.45 -67.37
CA VAL A 20 -85.77 0.56 -67.33
C VAL A 20 -86.25 0.93 -68.72
N HIS A 21 -86.69 -0.07 -69.47
CA HIS A 21 -87.50 0.06 -70.67
C HIS A 21 -88.93 0.49 -70.27
N LEU A 22 -89.28 1.75 -70.52
CA LEU A 22 -90.67 2.22 -70.48
C LEU A 22 -91.13 2.55 -71.90
N ARG A 23 -91.81 1.57 -72.50
CA ARG A 23 -92.65 1.72 -73.70
C ARG A 23 -93.99 2.36 -73.29
N PHE A 24 -94.34 3.47 -73.94
CA PHE A 24 -95.70 3.96 -74.13
C PHE A 24 -95.82 4.29 -75.64
N LEU A 25 -96.47 3.46 -76.46
CA LEU A 25 -97.91 3.37 -76.80
C LEU A 25 -98.40 4.42 -77.81
N LYS A 26 -98.77 3.95 -79.02
CA LYS A 26 -100.04 4.20 -79.77
C LYS A 26 -99.81 4.10 -81.28
N MET A 27 -100.43 3.12 -81.94
CA MET A 27 -101.77 3.12 -82.54
C MET A 27 -101.80 3.82 -83.90
N ASP A 28 -102.02 3.00 -84.91
CA ASP A 28 -102.41 3.38 -86.26
C ASP A 28 -103.65 4.28 -86.24
N MET A 29 -103.60 5.31 -87.08
CA MET A 29 -104.73 6.18 -87.42
C MET A 29 -105.75 5.40 -88.24
N THR A 30 -107.01 5.47 -87.82
CA THR A 30 -108.12 5.56 -88.77
C THR A 30 -109.15 6.58 -88.27
N ASP A 31 -109.60 7.36 -89.25
CA ASP A 31 -110.83 8.15 -89.31
C ASP A 31 -110.77 9.63 -88.89
N GLU A 32 -110.66 10.46 -89.93
CA GLU A 32 -111.58 11.55 -90.29
C GLU A 32 -112.36 12.24 -89.15
N ASN A 33 -111.95 13.45 -88.78
CA ASN A 33 -112.64 14.72 -89.07
C ASN A 33 -112.11 15.86 -88.18
N ASP A 34 -112.07 17.05 -88.76
CA ASP A 34 -112.01 18.37 -88.11
C ASP A 34 -110.79 18.75 -87.25
N SER A 35 -109.82 19.42 -87.88
CA SER A 35 -109.33 20.74 -87.39
C SER A 35 -108.30 21.35 -88.34
N HIS A 36 -108.67 22.48 -88.94
CA HIS A 36 -107.77 23.40 -89.64
C HIS A 36 -106.66 23.95 -88.71
N GLN A 37 -105.53 24.32 -89.35
CA GLN A 37 -104.38 25.04 -88.80
C GLN A 37 -103.42 24.22 -87.92
N LEU A 38 -102.32 23.76 -88.53
CA LEU A 38 -100.92 23.82 -88.06
C LEU A 38 -100.10 22.76 -88.82
N ARG A 39 -99.64 23.11 -90.04
CA ARG A 39 -98.63 22.35 -90.78
C ARG A 39 -97.62 23.31 -91.37
N TYR A 40 -96.49 23.49 -90.69
CA TYR A 40 -95.23 23.82 -91.35
C TYR A 40 -94.38 22.54 -91.36
N MET A 41 -94.40 21.91 -92.53
CA MET A 41 -93.40 21.02 -93.15
C MET A 41 -92.71 19.96 -92.26
N ASP A 42 -93.20 18.73 -92.37
CA ASP A 42 -92.32 17.55 -92.47
C ASP A 42 -92.86 16.57 -93.52
N THR A 43 -91.94 16.03 -94.32
CA THR A 43 -92.04 14.91 -95.28
C THR A 43 -92.62 15.15 -96.69
N SER A 44 -91.79 15.73 -97.58
CA SER A 44 -91.65 15.27 -98.97
C SER A 44 -90.15 15.10 -99.29
N PRO A 45 -89.72 13.99 -99.94
CA PRO A 45 -88.31 13.73 -100.22
C PRO A 45 -87.87 14.51 -101.48
N ASN A 46 -86.68 15.12 -101.41
CA ASN A 46 -86.00 15.87 -102.49
C ASN A 46 -86.41 17.33 -102.74
N ILE A 47 -86.39 18.16 -101.69
CA ILE A 47 -85.82 19.52 -101.84
C ILE A 47 -84.53 19.53 -101.02
N PRO A 48 -83.34 19.73 -101.62
CA PRO A 48 -82.15 19.91 -100.81
C PRO A 48 -82.36 21.16 -99.97
N THR A 49 -82.48 21.01 -98.65
CA THR A 49 -82.35 22.16 -97.76
C THR A 49 -80.96 22.73 -98.04
N SER A 50 -80.91 23.98 -98.51
CA SER A 50 -79.64 24.64 -98.79
C SER A 50 -78.85 24.68 -97.50
N SER A 51 -77.79 23.88 -97.40
CA SER A 51 -76.94 23.86 -96.20
C SER A 51 -76.43 25.28 -95.94
N THR A 52 -76.38 25.68 -94.67
CA THR A 52 -75.91 27.04 -94.32
C THR A 52 -74.51 27.24 -94.91
N PRO A 53 -74.27 28.33 -95.69
CA PRO A 53 -72.98 28.57 -96.32
C PRO A 53 -71.84 28.57 -95.29
N PRO A 54 -70.67 27.97 -95.58
CA PRO A 54 -69.57 27.83 -94.61
C PRO A 54 -69.14 29.15 -93.96
N ALA A 55 -69.17 30.25 -94.72
CA ALA A 55 -68.80 31.59 -94.23
C ALA A 55 -69.73 32.14 -93.13
N VAL A 56 -71.02 31.77 -93.16
CA VAL A 56 -72.06 32.26 -92.24
C VAL A 56 -72.32 31.25 -91.10
N ARG A 57 -71.92 29.99 -91.29
CA ARG A 57 -72.13 28.88 -90.34
C ARG A 57 -71.59 29.20 -88.94
N LYS A 58 -70.45 29.89 -88.82
CA LYS A 58 -69.88 30.30 -87.51
C LYS A 58 -70.76 31.25 -86.70
N PHE A 59 -71.51 32.15 -87.35
CA PHE A 59 -72.44 33.06 -86.68
C PHE A 59 -73.74 32.35 -86.31
N ARG A 60 -74.22 31.46 -87.19
CA ARG A 60 -75.41 30.64 -86.93
C ARG A 60 -75.20 29.67 -85.77
N ASN A 61 -74.08 28.94 -85.76
CA ASN A 61 -73.72 28.01 -84.69
C ASN A 61 -73.51 28.72 -83.34
N HIS A 62 -73.11 30.00 -83.35
CA HIS A 62 -73.08 30.80 -82.14
C HIS A 62 -74.49 31.11 -81.64
N ILE A 63 -75.43 31.49 -82.49
CA ILE A 63 -76.78 31.87 -82.05
C ILE A 63 -77.62 30.63 -81.69
N GLN A 64 -77.57 29.59 -82.52
CA GLN A 64 -78.27 28.30 -82.36
C GLN A 64 -77.29 27.14 -82.60
N PRO A 65 -76.59 26.66 -81.56
CA PRO A 65 -75.76 25.46 -81.67
C PRO A 65 -76.62 24.20 -81.83
N GLU A 66 -76.05 23.16 -82.45
CA GLU A 66 -76.66 21.83 -82.46
C GLU A 66 -76.70 21.25 -81.04
N LEU A 67 -77.69 20.39 -80.76
CA LEU A 67 -77.87 19.79 -79.44
C LEU A 67 -76.61 19.02 -79.01
N GLY A 68 -75.99 19.43 -77.89
CA GLY A 68 -74.76 18.86 -77.35
C GLY A 68 -73.45 19.52 -77.84
N ALA A 69 -73.50 20.47 -78.77
CA ALA A 69 -72.31 21.17 -79.27
C ALA A 69 -71.91 22.37 -78.37
N THR A 70 -70.61 22.55 -78.15
CA THR A 70 -70.08 23.71 -77.40
C THR A 70 -70.29 25.00 -78.18
N ARG A 71 -70.84 26.02 -77.52
CA ARG A 71 -71.06 27.35 -78.11
C ARG A 71 -69.74 28.13 -78.21
N VAL A 72 -69.18 28.23 -79.42
CA VAL A 72 -67.93 28.98 -79.68
C VAL A 72 -68.24 30.43 -80.09
N HIS A 73 -67.39 31.39 -79.72
CA HIS A 73 -67.51 32.79 -80.14
C HIS A 73 -67.21 32.95 -81.65
N PRO A 74 -67.94 33.79 -82.42
CA PRO A 74 -67.80 33.85 -83.89
C PRO A 74 -66.40 34.22 -84.38
N GLY A 75 -65.65 35.00 -83.58
CA GLY A 75 -64.26 35.34 -83.86
C GLY A 75 -63.29 34.15 -83.80
N LYS A 76 -63.61 33.11 -83.02
CA LYS A 76 -62.81 31.89 -82.85
C LYS A 76 -63.35 30.67 -83.59
N GLY A 77 -64.48 30.81 -84.29
CA GLY A 77 -65.16 29.67 -84.94
C GLY A 77 -64.36 28.99 -86.07
N ASN A 78 -63.29 29.62 -86.55
CA ASN A 78 -62.37 29.07 -87.54
C ASN A 78 -60.99 28.71 -86.96
N ASP A 79 -60.77 28.94 -85.66
CA ASP A 79 -59.49 28.63 -85.02
C ASP A 79 -59.44 27.12 -84.74
N PRO A 80 -58.26 26.47 -84.89
CA PRO A 80 -58.11 25.07 -84.52
C PRO A 80 -58.33 24.88 -83.01
N ASP A 81 -59.00 23.79 -82.62
CA ASP A 81 -59.19 23.43 -81.22
C ASP A 81 -57.89 22.87 -80.61
N VAL A 82 -57.01 23.77 -80.21
CA VAL A 82 -55.74 23.44 -79.54
C VAL A 82 -55.98 23.03 -78.08
N ALA A 83 -57.11 23.42 -77.48
CA ALA A 83 -57.39 23.17 -76.06
C ALA A 83 -57.75 21.70 -75.79
N SER A 84 -58.43 21.01 -76.72
CA SER A 84 -58.68 19.57 -76.57
C SER A 84 -57.42 18.71 -76.72
N THR A 85 -56.39 19.22 -77.41
CA THR A 85 -55.10 18.52 -77.57
C THR A 85 -54.07 18.87 -76.49
N LEU A 86 -54.26 19.96 -75.74
CA LEU A 86 -53.37 20.35 -74.64
C LEU A 86 -53.94 19.93 -73.28
N VAL A 87 -53.14 19.19 -72.51
CA VAL A 87 -53.42 18.96 -71.09
C VAL A 87 -53.05 20.21 -70.30
N HIS A 88 -54.03 20.90 -69.74
CA HIS A 88 -53.80 22.10 -68.92
C HIS A 88 -53.41 21.72 -67.49
N GLY A 89 -52.17 22.06 -67.08
CA GLY A 89 -51.68 21.85 -65.72
C GLY A 89 -50.17 22.10 -65.60
N ILE A 90 -49.68 22.43 -64.39
CA ILE A 90 -48.25 22.57 -64.12
C ILE A 90 -47.66 21.16 -63.97
N ARG A 91 -46.78 20.77 -64.90
CA ARG A 91 -46.03 19.51 -64.80
C ARG A 91 -44.89 19.70 -63.80
N THR A 92 -45.12 19.36 -62.53
CA THR A 92 -44.03 19.30 -61.54
C THR A 92 -43.06 18.19 -61.97
N LYS A 93 -41.83 18.56 -62.32
CA LYS A 93 -40.77 17.57 -62.51
C LYS A 93 -40.54 16.94 -61.13
N SER A 94 -40.74 15.63 -60.99
CA SER A 94 -40.38 14.92 -59.76
C SER A 94 -38.89 15.19 -59.49
N ALA A 95 -38.60 15.99 -58.48
CA ALA A 95 -37.24 16.33 -58.11
C ALA A 95 -36.54 15.05 -57.63
N PHE A 96 -35.51 14.63 -58.38
CA PHE A 96 -34.61 13.52 -58.13
C PHE A 96 -35.30 12.16 -57.89
N SER A 97 -34.92 11.14 -58.66
CA SER A 97 -35.31 9.78 -58.32
C SER A 97 -34.79 9.47 -56.92
N SER A 98 -35.67 9.15 -55.97
CA SER A 98 -35.32 8.78 -54.59
C SER A 98 -34.28 7.65 -54.56
N ARG A 99 -34.21 6.86 -55.64
CA ARG A 99 -33.18 5.86 -55.88
C ARG A 99 -31.76 6.41 -55.85
N SER A 100 -31.51 7.60 -56.38
CA SER A 100 -30.16 8.21 -56.39
C SER A 100 -29.72 8.72 -55.01
N LEU A 101 -30.68 9.00 -54.13
CA LEU A 101 -30.42 9.41 -52.75
C LEU A 101 -30.21 8.20 -51.84
N LEU A 102 -30.99 7.15 -52.05
CA LEU A 102 -30.90 5.90 -51.28
C LEU A 102 -29.74 5.02 -51.75
N ASN A 103 -29.40 5.06 -53.04
CA ASN A 103 -28.37 4.23 -53.64
C ASN A 103 -27.50 5.04 -54.62
N PRO A 104 -26.42 5.67 -54.13
CA PRO A 104 -25.49 6.38 -55.00
C PRO A 104 -24.85 5.42 -56.01
N PRO A 105 -24.43 5.91 -57.20
CA PRO A 105 -23.78 5.08 -58.19
C PRO A 105 -22.50 4.47 -57.62
N LEU A 106 -22.29 3.17 -57.91
CA LEU A 106 -21.08 2.46 -57.49
C LEU A 106 -19.84 3.14 -58.07
N LYS A 107 -18.92 3.56 -57.20
CA LYS A 107 -17.63 4.14 -57.62
C LYS A 107 -16.76 3.06 -58.25
N THR A 108 -16.09 3.41 -59.34
CA THR A 108 -15.07 2.54 -59.96
C THR A 108 -13.82 2.44 -59.07
N SER A 109 -13.00 1.40 -59.25
CA SER A 109 -11.77 1.22 -58.46
C SER A 109 -10.82 2.42 -58.56
N LEU A 110 -10.71 3.05 -59.73
CA LEU A 110 -9.91 4.25 -59.93
C LEU A 110 -10.47 5.44 -59.14
N GLN A 111 -11.79 5.66 -59.20
CA GLN A 111 -12.44 6.73 -58.44
C GLN A 111 -12.32 6.53 -56.93
N ASN A 112 -12.35 5.28 -56.46
CA ASN A 112 -12.10 4.98 -55.04
C ASN A 112 -10.66 5.30 -54.64
N LYS A 113 -9.66 4.94 -55.45
CA LYS A 113 -8.26 5.30 -55.17
C LYS A 113 -8.02 6.80 -55.19
N LEU A 114 -8.62 7.52 -56.13
CA LEU A 114 -8.52 8.98 -56.18
C LEU A 114 -9.18 9.64 -54.96
N GLN A 115 -10.31 9.11 -54.49
CA GLN A 115 -10.94 9.54 -53.26
C GLN A 115 -10.06 9.24 -52.03
N GLU A 116 -9.45 8.06 -51.96
CA GLU A 116 -8.53 7.70 -50.88
C GLU A 116 -7.33 8.64 -50.82
N LEU A 117 -6.76 9.00 -51.97
CA LEU A 117 -5.69 10.00 -52.07
C LEU A 117 -6.15 11.41 -51.68
N SER A 118 -7.39 11.80 -52.00
CA SER A 118 -7.92 13.09 -51.56
C SER A 118 -8.20 13.12 -50.07
N ASP A 119 -8.60 11.99 -49.49
CA ASP A 119 -8.98 11.86 -48.09
C ASP A 119 -7.75 11.63 -47.18
N ASP A 120 -6.57 11.31 -47.74
CA ASP A 120 -5.31 11.13 -47.01
C ASP A 120 -4.90 12.39 -46.21
N VAL A 121 -5.37 13.57 -46.62
CA VAL A 121 -5.16 14.84 -45.89
C VAL A 121 -5.85 14.83 -44.51
N TYR A 122 -6.90 14.03 -44.32
CA TYR A 122 -7.61 13.98 -43.06
C TYR A 122 -6.84 13.18 -42.00
N ALA A 123 -6.73 13.77 -40.79
CA ALA A 123 -6.07 13.13 -39.65
C ALA A 123 -6.70 11.78 -39.26
N SER A 124 -7.98 11.55 -39.57
CA SER A 124 -8.66 10.27 -39.36
C SER A 124 -8.12 9.16 -40.26
N GLY A 125 -7.75 9.48 -41.51
CA GLY A 125 -7.18 8.53 -42.47
C GLY A 125 -5.85 7.97 -41.98
N HIS A 126 -4.99 8.84 -41.44
CA HIS A 126 -3.73 8.41 -40.85
C HIS A 126 -3.92 7.72 -39.50
N LYS A 127 -4.74 8.26 -38.58
CA LYS A 127 -4.86 7.77 -37.19
C LYS A 127 -5.68 6.49 -37.04
N ALA A 128 -6.62 6.22 -37.94
CA ALA A 128 -7.54 5.09 -37.84
C ALA A 128 -7.77 4.40 -39.20
N PRO A 129 -6.72 3.88 -39.86
CA PRO A 129 -6.87 3.14 -41.10
C PRO A 129 -7.65 1.84 -40.88
N LEU A 130 -8.62 1.56 -41.74
CA LEU A 130 -9.43 0.34 -41.64
C LEU A 130 -8.53 -0.91 -41.83
N GLY A 131 -8.55 -1.80 -40.85
CA GLY A 131 -7.80 -3.06 -40.88
C GLY A 131 -6.29 -2.94 -40.62
N ARG A 132 -5.79 -1.75 -40.25
CA ARG A 132 -4.41 -1.52 -39.83
C ARG A 132 -4.36 -0.68 -38.56
N SER A 133 -3.28 -0.75 -37.80
CA SER A 133 -3.03 0.19 -36.73
C SER A 133 -2.47 1.51 -37.28
N TYR A 134 -2.57 2.58 -36.50
CA TYR A 134 -1.85 3.82 -36.75
C TYR A 134 -0.36 3.54 -37.01
N ASP A 135 0.18 4.09 -38.11
CA ASP A 135 1.60 3.93 -38.42
C ASP A 135 2.45 4.87 -37.55
N GLN A 136 3.19 4.30 -36.60
CA GLN A 136 4.07 5.02 -35.68
C GLN A 136 5.55 4.97 -36.13
N ARG A 137 5.85 4.54 -37.35
CA ARG A 137 7.25 4.44 -37.85
C ARG A 137 7.99 5.77 -37.86
N MET A 138 7.27 6.90 -37.85
CA MET A 138 7.83 8.24 -37.70
C MET A 138 8.53 8.38 -36.33
N GLY A 139 9.84 8.16 -36.31
CA GLY A 139 10.68 8.26 -35.11
C GLY A 139 11.40 6.98 -34.69
N LEU A 140 11.20 5.87 -35.41
CA LEU A 140 11.98 4.64 -35.17
C LEU A 140 13.40 4.77 -35.76
N PRO A 141 14.43 4.20 -35.08
CA PRO A 141 15.81 4.21 -35.58
C PRO A 141 15.97 3.49 -36.93
N SER A 142 16.92 3.92 -37.76
CA SER A 142 17.16 3.36 -39.10
C SER A 142 17.58 1.87 -39.12
N TRP A 143 18.07 1.33 -38.00
CA TRP A 143 18.43 -0.09 -37.85
C TRP A 143 17.24 -0.99 -37.52
N TYR A 144 16.06 -0.41 -37.30
CA TYR A 144 14.83 -1.16 -37.05
C TYR A 144 14.42 -1.96 -38.30
N ASN A 145 14.28 -3.27 -38.13
CA ASN A 145 13.73 -4.19 -39.12
C ASN A 145 12.67 -5.06 -38.44
N ASP A 146 11.72 -5.64 -39.19
CA ASP A 146 10.66 -6.51 -38.66
C ASP A 146 11.18 -7.80 -37.97
N ARG A 147 12.50 -8.05 -38.02
CA ARG A 147 13.18 -9.17 -37.35
C ARG A 147 13.78 -8.79 -35.99
N THR A 148 13.76 -7.50 -35.65
CA THR A 148 14.39 -7.00 -34.43
C THR A 148 13.41 -7.12 -33.28
N THR A 149 13.80 -7.84 -32.22
CA THR A 149 12.99 -7.99 -31.01
C THR A 149 13.19 -6.81 -30.08
N PHE A 150 12.10 -6.23 -29.60
CA PHE A 150 12.14 -5.18 -28.58
C PHE A 150 12.39 -5.77 -27.19
N GLY A 151 13.12 -5.03 -26.36
CA GLY A 151 13.44 -5.41 -24.99
C GLY A 151 14.94 -5.31 -24.69
N VAL A 152 15.27 -5.15 -23.42
CA VAL A 152 16.67 -5.17 -22.97
C VAL A 152 17.10 -6.64 -22.92
N LYS A 153 18.11 -7.01 -23.70
CA LYS A 153 18.67 -8.37 -23.64
C LYS A 153 19.26 -8.58 -22.24
N THR A 154 18.69 -9.50 -21.47
CA THR A 154 19.25 -9.88 -20.18
C THR A 154 20.63 -10.47 -20.41
N ILE A 155 21.65 -9.81 -19.86
CA ILE A 155 23.00 -10.37 -19.79
C ILE A 155 22.93 -11.44 -18.71
N THR A 156 23.08 -12.70 -19.09
CA THR A 156 23.14 -13.81 -18.13
C THR A 156 24.56 -13.88 -17.58
N ASP A 157 24.72 -13.53 -16.31
CA ASP A 157 26.00 -13.62 -15.59
C ASP A 157 26.33 -15.09 -15.29
N GLY A 158 26.93 -15.76 -16.28
CA GLY A 158 27.45 -17.11 -16.16
C GLY A 158 26.39 -18.21 -15.94
N ALA A 159 26.84 -19.46 -15.93
CA ALA A 159 25.98 -20.59 -15.61
C ALA A 159 25.92 -20.79 -14.09
N ALA A 160 24.73 -21.05 -13.53
CA ALA A 160 24.58 -21.40 -12.11
C ALA A 160 25.50 -22.57 -11.69
N ARG A 161 25.85 -23.46 -12.64
CA ARG A 161 26.82 -24.54 -12.42
C ARG A 161 28.18 -24.03 -11.93
N GLU A 162 28.69 -22.94 -12.47
CA GLU A 162 30.01 -22.39 -12.10
C GLU A 162 30.00 -21.78 -10.70
N ILE A 163 28.84 -21.30 -10.25
CA ILE A 163 28.63 -20.79 -8.89
C ILE A 163 28.51 -21.93 -7.89
N ILE A 164 27.71 -22.95 -8.23
CA ILE A 164 27.43 -24.10 -7.34
C ILE A 164 28.65 -25.03 -7.25
N ASN A 165 29.28 -25.31 -8.39
CA ASN A 165 30.45 -26.17 -8.49
C ASN A 165 31.56 -25.42 -9.24
N PRO A 166 32.36 -24.61 -8.52
CA PRO A 166 33.46 -23.90 -9.14
C PRO A 166 34.41 -24.90 -9.79
N PRO A 167 35.02 -24.56 -10.94
CA PRO A 167 35.91 -25.46 -11.67
C PRO A 167 37.29 -25.58 -11.01
N LYS A 168 37.32 -25.85 -9.69
CA LYS A 168 38.54 -26.15 -8.92
C LYS A 168 38.60 -27.66 -8.68
N THR A 169 39.77 -28.23 -8.89
CA THR A 169 39.99 -29.65 -8.57
C THR A 169 40.10 -29.84 -7.05
N ALA A 170 39.75 -31.03 -6.55
CA ALA A 170 39.87 -31.35 -5.13
C ALA A 170 41.31 -31.13 -4.60
N VAL A 171 42.31 -31.46 -5.44
CA VAL A 171 43.74 -31.27 -5.13
C VAL A 171 44.09 -29.80 -4.93
N GLU A 172 43.56 -28.91 -5.76
CA GLU A 172 43.79 -27.47 -5.62
C GLU A 172 43.12 -26.91 -4.37
N VAL A 173 41.92 -27.39 -4.04
CA VAL A 173 41.21 -26.98 -2.82
C VAL A 173 41.99 -27.40 -1.57
N GLU A 174 42.47 -28.64 -1.53
CA GLU A 174 43.27 -29.16 -0.42
C GLU A 174 44.60 -28.43 -0.26
N LYS A 175 45.28 -28.15 -1.37
CA LYS A 175 46.51 -27.34 -1.36
C LYS A 175 46.27 -25.93 -0.81
N ASN A 176 45.17 -25.29 -1.22
CA ASN A 176 44.82 -23.96 -0.72
C ASN A 176 44.48 -23.99 0.78
N ALA A 177 43.76 -25.02 1.23
CA ALA A 177 43.46 -25.22 2.63
C ALA A 177 44.74 -25.37 3.45
N GLN A 178 45.70 -26.18 2.99
CA GLN A 178 46.97 -26.40 3.67
C GLN A 178 47.83 -25.14 3.77
N VAL A 179 47.90 -24.34 2.71
CA VAL A 179 48.67 -23.08 2.69
C VAL A 179 48.09 -22.05 3.66
N GLY A 180 46.76 -21.98 3.78
CA GLY A 180 46.08 -21.05 4.68
C GLY A 180 45.94 -21.54 6.12
N HIS A 181 46.08 -22.85 6.36
CA HIS A 181 45.71 -23.48 7.63
C HIS A 181 46.34 -22.82 8.86
N GLU A 182 47.66 -22.62 8.83
CA GLU A 182 48.38 -22.03 9.97
C GLU A 182 47.90 -20.61 10.30
N ALA A 183 47.56 -19.81 9.29
CA ALA A 183 47.04 -18.46 9.47
C ALA A 183 45.63 -18.47 10.08
N TYR A 184 44.78 -19.41 9.66
CA TYR A 184 43.42 -19.58 10.21
C TYR A 184 43.42 -20.15 11.63
N VAL A 185 44.33 -21.06 11.95
CA VAL A 185 44.55 -21.55 13.31
C VAL A 185 44.91 -20.37 14.24
N LEU A 186 45.82 -19.48 13.81
CA LEU A 186 46.25 -18.33 14.61
C LEU A 186 45.18 -17.23 14.76
N SER A 187 44.45 -16.94 13.69
CA SER A 187 43.48 -15.83 13.67
C SER A 187 42.10 -16.21 14.20
N HIS A 188 41.64 -17.43 13.96
CA HIS A 188 40.26 -17.86 14.21
C HIS A 188 40.16 -19.12 15.08
N ASN A 189 41.26 -19.68 15.60
CA ASN A 189 41.29 -20.97 16.31
C ASN A 189 40.63 -22.11 15.50
N ALA A 190 40.79 -22.09 14.17
CA ALA A 190 40.18 -23.06 13.26
C ALA A 190 41.13 -24.23 12.99
N TYR A 191 40.98 -25.30 13.76
CA TYR A 191 41.78 -26.54 13.65
C TYR A 191 41.11 -27.58 12.76
N TYR A 192 41.89 -28.49 12.18
CA TYR A 192 41.35 -29.67 11.54
C TYR A 192 40.76 -30.65 12.56
N VAL A 193 39.82 -31.47 12.11
CA VAL A 193 39.21 -32.50 12.96
C VAL A 193 40.29 -33.51 13.40
N GLY A 194 40.49 -33.63 14.71
CA GLY A 194 41.51 -34.52 15.29
C GLY A 194 42.90 -33.88 15.45
N GLU A 195 43.06 -32.62 15.07
CA GLU A 195 44.30 -31.87 15.31
C GLU A 195 44.41 -31.46 16.78
N ARG A 196 45.57 -31.70 17.39
CA ARG A 196 45.86 -31.24 18.76
C ARG A 196 46.30 -29.79 18.72
N ILE A 197 45.72 -28.97 19.61
CA ILE A 197 46.12 -27.57 19.79
C ILE A 197 47.61 -27.49 20.14
N ASP A 198 48.39 -26.81 19.31
CA ASP A 198 49.77 -26.48 19.61
C ASP A 198 49.89 -25.09 20.20
N ARG A 199 50.37 -25.02 21.45
CA ARG A 199 50.57 -23.77 22.19
C ARG A 199 51.94 -23.14 21.96
N LYS A 200 52.79 -23.76 21.12
CA LYS A 200 54.16 -23.31 20.83
C LYS A 200 55.02 -23.11 22.09
N TYR A 201 54.82 -23.95 23.12
CA TYR A 201 55.73 -23.98 24.26
C TYR A 201 57.11 -24.46 23.82
N ASP A 202 58.15 -23.94 24.46
CA ASP A 202 59.51 -24.42 24.25
C ASP A 202 59.70 -25.76 24.98
N TRP A 203 59.77 -26.84 24.21
CA TRP A 203 59.92 -28.21 24.72
C TRP A 203 61.40 -28.65 24.80
N TYR A 204 62.37 -27.74 24.65
CA TYR A 204 63.79 -28.09 24.65
C TYR A 204 64.23 -28.82 25.94
N HIS A 205 63.66 -28.44 27.09
CA HIS A 205 64.00 -29.04 28.39
C HIS A 205 63.13 -30.24 28.79
N CYS A 206 61.95 -30.41 28.19
CA CYS A 206 61.00 -31.46 28.53
C CYS A 206 60.37 -32.00 27.24
N SER A 207 60.54 -33.29 26.94
CA SER A 207 59.86 -33.90 25.80
C SER A 207 58.34 -33.86 25.95
N LYS A 208 57.62 -33.65 24.84
CA LYS A 208 56.15 -33.71 24.77
C LYS A 208 55.58 -35.08 25.19
N ASP A 209 56.38 -36.12 25.06
CA ASP A 209 56.03 -37.50 25.43
C ASP A 209 56.48 -37.87 26.86
N SER A 210 56.97 -36.89 27.63
CA SER A 210 57.35 -37.12 29.02
C SER A 210 56.14 -37.41 29.91
N ARG A 211 56.36 -38.13 31.00
CA ARG A 211 55.33 -38.34 32.03
C ARG A 211 55.26 -37.09 32.90
N PHE A 212 54.16 -36.36 32.80
CA PHE A 212 53.91 -35.16 33.59
C PHE A 212 53.19 -35.49 34.91
N GLY A 213 53.40 -34.65 35.93
CA GLY A 213 52.80 -34.81 37.26
C GLY A 213 53.85 -34.98 38.37
N MET A 214 53.48 -34.61 39.60
CA MET A 214 54.36 -34.87 40.75
C MET A 214 54.35 -36.36 41.06
N LEU A 215 55.54 -36.95 41.21
CA LEU A 215 55.69 -38.31 41.70
C LEU A 215 55.07 -38.37 43.09
N THR A 216 53.96 -39.11 43.22
CA THR A 216 53.37 -39.40 44.52
C THR A 216 54.37 -40.24 45.33
N PRO A 217 54.75 -39.84 46.55
CA PRO A 217 55.77 -40.53 47.35
C PRO A 217 55.24 -41.83 47.99
N HIS A 218 54.11 -42.36 47.52
CA HIS A 218 53.52 -43.60 47.99
C HIS A 218 53.55 -44.64 46.87
N PHE A 219 53.96 -45.86 47.23
CA PHE A 219 53.88 -47.02 46.35
C PHE A 219 52.67 -47.85 46.80
N ASN A 220 51.69 -48.04 45.93
CA ASN A 220 50.50 -48.86 46.21
C ASN A 220 50.84 -50.33 46.49
N ASP A 221 52.05 -50.77 46.13
CA ASP A 221 52.58 -52.11 46.37
C ASP A 221 53.01 -52.37 47.83
N GLY A 222 52.81 -51.43 48.75
CA GLY A 222 53.13 -51.62 50.18
C GLY A 222 54.62 -51.68 50.52
N ARG A 223 55.52 -51.37 49.58
CA ARG A 223 57.00 -51.50 49.73
C ARG A 223 57.58 -50.72 50.93
N ASN A 224 56.92 -49.63 51.36
CA ASN A 224 57.34 -48.83 52.52
C ASN A 224 56.66 -49.24 53.84
N VAL A 225 55.70 -50.17 53.85
CA VAL A 225 54.98 -50.60 55.05
C VAL A 225 55.93 -51.30 56.05
N GLY A 226 56.94 -52.01 55.56
CA GLY A 226 57.96 -52.66 56.40
C GLY A 226 58.78 -51.69 57.25
N LYS A 227 58.98 -50.44 56.81
CA LYS A 227 59.67 -49.40 57.60
C LYS A 227 58.83 -48.84 58.74
N CYS A 228 57.50 -48.96 58.64
CA CYS A 228 56.57 -48.54 59.69
C CYS A 228 56.27 -49.65 60.71
N LEU A 229 56.57 -50.91 60.37
CA LEU A 229 56.37 -52.09 61.21
C LEU A 229 57.63 -52.52 61.99
N CYS A 230 58.62 -51.63 62.14
CA CYS A 230 59.83 -51.88 62.94
C CYS A 230 59.51 -51.90 64.46
N GLY A 231 59.00 -53.03 64.95
CA GLY A 231 59.07 -53.39 66.36
C GLY A 231 60.48 -53.86 66.70
N LEU A 232 61.15 -53.18 67.65
CA LEU A 232 62.29 -53.69 68.43
C LEU A 232 63.29 -54.56 67.64
N GLY A 233 64.13 -53.96 66.78
CA GLY A 233 65.16 -54.78 66.12
C GLY A 233 66.17 -54.14 65.18
N GLU A 234 66.04 -52.88 64.73
CA GLU A 234 67.04 -52.28 63.83
C GLU A 234 67.76 -51.08 64.46
N SER A 235 69.09 -51.20 64.48
CA SER A 235 70.04 -50.31 65.14
C SER A 235 70.19 -48.97 64.40
N ARG A 236 69.27 -48.04 64.64
CA ARG A 236 69.59 -46.60 64.63
C ARG A 236 69.36 -46.04 66.03
N LYS A 237 70.47 -45.82 66.71
CA LYS A 237 70.61 -45.23 68.04
C LYS A 237 69.76 -43.96 68.16
N PHE A 238 68.57 -44.05 68.73
CA PHE A 238 68.00 -42.92 69.47
C PHE A 238 68.64 -42.93 70.85
N CYS A 239 69.71 -42.14 71.01
CA CYS A 239 70.22 -41.81 72.33
C CYS A 239 69.08 -41.18 73.14
N ASN A 240 68.63 -41.85 74.18
CA ASN A 240 67.83 -41.27 75.25
C ASN A 240 68.77 -41.00 76.45
N PRO A 241 69.49 -39.87 76.50
CA PRO A 241 70.12 -39.46 77.74
C PRO A 241 69.03 -38.91 78.67
N LYS A 242 68.72 -39.67 79.72
CA LYS A 242 67.99 -39.15 80.88
C LYS A 242 68.82 -38.04 81.51
N THR A 243 68.57 -36.80 81.07
CA THR A 243 69.06 -35.58 81.72
C THR A 243 67.97 -34.52 81.58
N VAL A 244 67.10 -34.44 82.58
CA VAL A 244 66.03 -33.44 82.65
C VAL A 244 66.64 -32.11 83.11
N TRP A 245 66.70 -31.15 82.20
CA TRP A 245 67.07 -29.77 82.51
C TRP A 245 65.91 -29.04 83.20
N LYS A 246 66.15 -28.49 84.40
CA LYS A 246 65.20 -27.70 85.24
C LYS A 246 64.79 -26.34 84.64
N ARG A 247 64.84 -26.17 83.32
CA ARG A 247 64.40 -24.94 82.61
C ARG A 247 63.25 -25.24 81.65
N SER A 248 62.38 -26.16 82.02
CA SER A 248 61.06 -26.34 81.42
C SER A 248 60.06 -26.68 82.52
N GLY A 249 59.38 -25.67 83.05
CA GLY A 249 58.07 -25.93 83.67
C GLY A 249 57.20 -26.56 82.59
N ASN A 250 56.69 -27.77 82.83
CA ASN A 250 55.58 -28.44 82.14
C ASN A 250 55.63 -29.98 82.25
N LYS A 251 55.83 -30.54 83.44
CA LYS A 251 55.37 -31.93 83.67
C LYS A 251 53.86 -31.96 84.00
N GLU A 252 53.33 -30.87 84.54
CA GLU A 252 51.89 -30.70 84.84
C GLU A 252 51.02 -30.25 83.64
N LYS A 253 51.61 -29.91 82.49
CA LYS A 253 50.89 -29.48 81.27
C LYS A 253 50.95 -30.46 80.10
N LEU A 254 51.61 -31.61 80.25
CA LEU A 254 51.81 -32.56 79.16
C LEU A 254 51.34 -33.99 79.48
N GLU A 255 50.80 -34.23 80.67
CA GLU A 255 50.04 -35.45 80.96
C GLU A 255 48.54 -35.18 80.78
N PRO A 256 47.82 -35.91 79.92
CA PRO A 256 46.38 -35.80 79.83
C PRO A 256 45.77 -36.44 81.09
N LYS A 257 45.39 -35.62 82.07
CA LYS A 257 44.44 -36.04 83.10
C LYS A 257 43.06 -36.02 82.44
N SER A 258 42.39 -37.18 82.37
CA SER A 258 41.23 -37.46 81.50
C SER A 258 40.02 -36.53 81.55
N ASP A 259 39.98 -35.47 82.35
CA ASP A 259 38.74 -34.69 82.53
C ASP A 259 38.86 -33.16 82.34
N LYS A 260 40.01 -32.57 81.99
CA LYS A 260 40.08 -31.10 81.73
C LYS A 260 41.07 -30.70 80.64
N ALA A 261 40.60 -29.87 79.71
CA ALA A 261 41.39 -29.30 78.62
C ALA A 261 42.49 -28.33 79.12
N ASN A 262 43.61 -28.37 78.41
CA ASN A 262 44.93 -27.92 78.83
C ASN A 262 45.12 -26.40 78.70
N TRP A 263 45.39 -25.67 79.80
CA TRP A 263 45.64 -24.22 79.78
C TRP A 263 47.07 -23.87 79.37
N MET A 264 47.26 -23.48 78.10
CA MET A 264 48.51 -22.84 77.70
C MET A 264 48.37 -21.84 76.55
N ARG A 265 47.98 -20.59 76.87
CA ARG A 265 48.64 -19.40 76.29
C ARG A 265 48.45 -18.16 77.17
N ARG A 266 49.53 -17.36 77.19
CA ARG A 266 49.83 -16.19 78.00
C ARG A 266 49.71 -14.97 77.06
N ASN A 267 49.07 -13.90 77.56
CA ASN A 267 48.73 -12.58 76.98
C ASN A 267 47.22 -12.44 76.64
N PRO A 268 46.45 -11.62 77.38
CA PRO A 268 45.07 -11.34 77.05
C PRO A 268 45.03 -10.35 75.88
N LEU A 269 44.59 -10.79 74.71
CA LEU A 269 44.02 -9.86 73.75
C LEU A 269 42.66 -9.45 74.32
N ASN A 270 42.42 -8.14 74.47
CA ASN A 270 41.13 -7.61 74.94
C ASN A 270 40.07 -7.86 73.85
N LEU A 271 39.51 -9.06 73.84
CA LEU A 271 38.47 -9.46 72.89
C LEU A 271 37.14 -9.58 73.65
N PRO A 272 36.03 -9.06 73.08
CA PRO A 272 34.72 -9.16 73.71
C PRO A 272 34.26 -10.63 73.80
N PRO A 273 33.39 -11.00 74.76
CA PRO A 273 32.92 -12.38 74.96
C PRO A 273 32.29 -13.01 73.71
N ASP A 274 31.75 -12.20 72.81
CA ASP A 274 31.08 -12.64 71.57
C ASP A 274 32.05 -12.78 70.38
N HIS A 275 33.37 -12.69 70.62
CA HIS A 275 34.38 -12.87 69.59
C HIS A 275 34.45 -14.35 69.15
N THR A 276 34.07 -14.61 67.91
CA THR A 276 34.19 -15.94 67.31
C THR A 276 35.60 -16.16 66.78
N PHE A 277 36.33 -17.12 67.35
CA PHE A 277 37.68 -17.46 66.92
C PHE A 277 37.66 -18.29 65.63
N GLY A 278 38.38 -17.82 64.61
CA GLY A 278 38.54 -18.48 63.31
C GLY A 278 39.08 -17.50 62.27
N LEU A 279 39.68 -18.01 61.19
CA LEU A 279 39.98 -17.19 60.03
C LEU A 279 38.68 -16.96 59.26
N LEU A 280 38.12 -15.75 59.36
CA LEU A 280 37.19 -15.27 58.34
C LEU A 280 37.99 -15.23 57.03
N PRO A 281 37.59 -15.96 55.96
CA PRO A 281 38.17 -15.70 54.66
C PRO A 281 37.97 -14.21 54.38
N PRO A 282 39.00 -13.48 53.90
CA PRO A 282 38.77 -12.11 53.46
C PRO A 282 37.60 -12.16 52.48
N LEU A 283 36.62 -11.27 52.67
CA LEU A 283 35.65 -11.04 51.61
C LEU A 283 36.49 -10.73 50.36
N ASP A 284 36.28 -11.48 49.29
CA ASP A 284 36.96 -11.19 48.03
C ASP A 284 36.77 -9.70 47.74
N GLU A 285 37.87 -9.01 47.42
CA GLU A 285 37.85 -7.57 47.12
C GLU A 285 36.91 -7.24 45.95
N TYR A 286 36.48 -8.25 45.20
CA TYR A 286 35.64 -8.15 44.03
C TYR A 286 34.48 -9.17 44.11
N GLY A 287 33.24 -8.68 44.00
CA GLY A 287 32.07 -9.53 43.88
C GLY A 287 32.00 -10.18 42.49
N ALA A 288 31.23 -11.28 42.36
CA ALA A 288 31.13 -12.02 41.10
C ALA A 288 30.79 -11.15 39.87
N GLY A 289 30.02 -10.07 40.05
CA GLY A 289 29.74 -9.11 38.97
C GLY A 289 30.96 -8.35 38.46
N GLU A 290 31.92 -8.02 39.33
CA GLU A 290 33.14 -7.28 38.96
C GLU A 290 34.16 -8.21 38.29
N THR A 291 34.23 -9.47 38.72
CA THR A 291 35.10 -10.50 38.12
C THR A 291 34.61 -10.93 36.73
N ILE A 292 33.29 -11.08 36.54
CA ILE A 292 32.70 -11.46 35.25
C ILE A 292 32.93 -10.35 34.20
N HIS A 293 33.04 -9.09 34.62
CA HIS A 293 33.12 -7.93 33.72
C HIS A 293 34.48 -7.23 33.67
N SER A 294 35.46 -7.61 34.51
CA SER A 294 36.85 -7.10 34.50
C SER A 294 36.98 -5.56 34.51
N THR A 295 36.28 -4.89 35.42
CA THR A 295 36.18 -3.42 35.45
C THR A 295 36.98 -2.78 36.59
N GLY A 296 37.59 -1.61 36.36
CA GLY A 296 38.30 -0.83 37.38
C GLY A 296 37.36 0.02 38.29
N PRO A 297 37.83 0.49 39.47
CA PRO A 297 37.00 1.22 40.42
C PRO A 297 36.44 2.52 39.82
N GLY A 298 35.11 2.69 39.85
CA GLY A 298 34.42 3.91 39.42
C GLY A 298 33.78 3.87 38.03
N GLN A 299 33.80 2.74 37.31
CA GLN A 299 33.11 2.58 36.04
C GLN A 299 31.86 1.70 36.20
N TYR A 300 30.70 2.23 35.83
CA TYR A 300 29.40 1.57 36.01
C TYR A 300 29.22 0.39 35.03
N ALA A 301 28.66 -0.71 35.53
CA ALA A 301 28.52 -2.02 34.86
C ALA A 301 27.62 -2.08 33.61
N ARG A 302 27.15 -0.96 33.07
CA ARG A 302 26.12 -0.93 32.00
C ARG A 302 26.41 0.12 30.92
N GLY A 303 27.63 0.15 30.39
CA GLY A 303 28.03 1.05 29.29
C GLY A 303 27.78 2.56 29.55
N PRO A 304 28.00 3.44 28.56
CA PRO A 304 27.67 4.87 28.65
C PRO A 304 26.15 5.16 28.59
N ASP A 305 25.30 4.12 28.62
CA ASP A 305 23.87 4.22 28.34
C ASP A 305 23.06 4.97 29.41
N PRO A 306 23.39 4.92 30.73
CA PRO A 306 22.72 5.76 31.72
C PRO A 306 22.99 7.25 31.50
N GLN A 307 24.22 7.62 31.15
CA GLN A 307 24.58 9.00 30.83
C GLN A 307 23.90 9.46 29.54
N ARG A 308 23.89 8.63 28.48
CA ARG A 308 23.14 8.92 27.25
C ARG A 308 21.63 9.06 27.47
N SER A 309 21.05 8.22 28.34
CA SER A 309 19.65 8.31 28.74
C SER A 309 19.37 9.63 29.47
N LEU A 310 20.26 10.05 30.36
CA LEU A 310 20.15 11.31 31.08
C LEU A 310 20.28 12.52 30.13
N VAL A 311 21.27 12.50 29.23
CA VAL A 311 21.44 13.52 28.18
C VAL A 311 20.20 13.61 27.30
N ASN A 312 19.62 12.47 26.91
CA ASN A 312 18.38 12.43 26.13
C ASN A 312 17.18 12.98 26.89
N ALA A 313 17.06 12.69 28.19
CA ALA A 313 16.00 13.23 29.05
C ALA A 313 16.12 14.75 29.19
N VAL A 314 17.34 15.26 29.43
CA VAL A 314 17.63 16.70 29.49
C VAL A 314 17.31 17.37 28.15
N ARG A 315 17.75 16.77 27.04
CA ARG A 315 17.45 17.26 25.69
C ARG A 315 15.95 17.32 25.41
N HIS A 316 15.21 16.27 25.77
CA HIS A 316 13.75 16.23 25.60
C HIS A 316 13.05 17.29 26.45
N HIS A 317 13.53 17.53 27.67
CA HIS A 317 13.02 18.61 28.52
C HIS A 317 13.26 19.98 27.89
N LEU A 318 14.47 20.26 27.41
CA LEU A 318 14.78 21.51 26.71
C LEU A 318 13.91 21.70 25.46
N LYS A 319 13.68 20.65 24.67
CA LYS A 319 12.74 20.69 23.53
C LYS A 319 11.32 21.08 23.95
N LYS A 320 10.80 20.47 25.02
CA LYS A 320 9.47 20.75 25.55
C LYS A 320 9.35 22.19 26.07
N VAL A 321 10.34 22.64 26.84
CA VAL A 321 10.39 23.99 27.42
C VAL A 321 10.49 25.04 26.32
N ASN A 322 11.32 24.81 25.30
CA ASN A 322 11.46 25.72 24.17
C ASN A 322 10.15 25.88 23.39
N PHE A 323 9.42 24.78 23.17
CA PHE A 323 8.12 24.80 22.50
C PHE A 323 7.03 25.53 23.32
N GLN A 324 7.07 25.43 24.65
CA GLN A 324 6.07 26.05 25.52
C GLN A 324 6.32 27.55 25.76
N ASN A 325 7.58 27.96 25.88
CA ASN A 325 7.93 29.31 26.29
C ASN A 325 8.15 30.28 25.13
N PHE A 326 8.41 29.78 23.91
CA PHE A 326 8.68 30.63 22.76
C PHE A 326 7.73 30.32 21.61
N PRO A 327 7.11 31.34 20.97
CA PRO A 327 6.22 31.15 19.82
C PRO A 327 6.98 30.93 18.50
N SER A 328 8.23 31.36 18.41
CA SER A 328 9.08 31.20 17.21
C SER A 328 10.47 30.68 17.58
N LEU A 329 11.03 29.87 16.67
CA LEU A 329 12.38 29.32 16.78
C LEU A 329 13.45 30.42 16.89
N LEU A 330 13.27 31.54 16.18
CA LEU A 330 14.20 32.67 16.20
C LEU A 330 14.22 33.37 17.56
N GLN A 331 13.06 33.48 18.21
CA GLN A 331 12.94 34.07 19.53
C GLN A 331 13.59 33.18 20.59
N ALA A 332 13.43 31.86 20.47
CA ALA A 332 14.12 30.90 21.32
C ALA A 332 15.64 31.04 21.16
N PHE A 333 16.17 31.08 19.93
CA PHE A 333 17.62 31.19 19.70
C PHE A 333 18.22 32.49 20.27
N ARG A 334 17.55 33.63 20.08
CA ARG A 334 17.98 34.93 20.66
C ARG A 334 18.00 34.94 22.19
N HIS A 335 17.14 34.14 22.82
CA HIS A 335 17.13 34.03 24.27
C HIS A 335 18.35 33.26 24.79
N TYR A 336 18.85 32.27 24.03
CA TYR A 336 20.06 31.52 24.37
C TYR A 336 21.33 32.34 24.08
N ASP A 337 21.41 32.99 22.92
CA ASP A 337 22.54 33.84 22.53
C ASP A 337 22.42 35.27 23.10
N LYS A 338 22.58 35.39 24.43
CA LYS A 338 22.54 36.69 25.13
C LYS A 338 23.67 37.64 24.69
N LYS A 339 24.77 37.08 24.18
CA LYS A 339 25.94 37.84 23.70
C LYS A 339 25.79 38.32 22.25
N GLY A 340 24.78 37.85 21.52
CA GLY A 340 24.46 38.26 20.16
C GLY A 340 25.52 37.85 19.12
N LYS A 341 26.25 36.75 19.37
CA LYS A 341 27.35 36.28 18.50
C LYS A 341 26.85 35.46 17.31
N GLY A 342 25.59 35.05 17.28
CA GLY A 342 25.01 34.15 16.30
C GLY A 342 25.36 32.67 16.52
N ARG A 343 25.91 32.33 17.70
CA ARG A 343 26.35 31.00 18.14
C ARG A 343 26.13 30.86 19.64
N ILE A 344 25.79 29.66 20.11
CA ILE A 344 25.55 29.39 21.53
C ILE A 344 26.77 28.68 22.13
N ASP A 345 27.42 29.32 23.11
CA ASP A 345 28.56 28.76 23.85
C ASP A 345 28.07 27.83 24.98
N LYS A 346 28.96 26.96 25.50
CA LYS A 346 28.65 26.04 26.62
C LYS A 346 28.13 26.76 27.86
N GLU A 347 28.68 27.94 28.17
CA GLU A 347 28.27 28.75 29.33
C GLU A 347 26.86 29.33 29.12
N ASP A 348 26.51 29.67 27.88
CA ASP A 348 25.19 30.20 27.54
C ASP A 348 24.13 29.09 27.68
N LEU A 349 24.45 27.87 27.22
CA LEU A 349 23.60 26.70 27.44
C LEU A 349 23.44 26.35 28.93
N GLN A 350 24.51 26.45 29.72
CA GLN A 350 24.46 26.23 31.16
C GLN A 350 23.57 27.26 31.88
N ALA A 351 23.70 28.53 31.51
CA ALA A 351 22.90 29.61 32.09
C ALA A 351 21.40 29.42 31.81
N VAL A 352 21.06 28.95 30.61
CA VAL A 352 19.67 28.66 30.24
C VAL A 352 19.14 27.41 30.95
N CYS A 353 19.94 26.35 31.10
CA CYS A 353 19.55 25.18 31.89
C CYS A 353 19.22 25.56 33.33
N ARG A 354 20.03 26.42 33.97
CA ARG A 354 19.75 26.96 35.31
C ARG A 354 18.47 27.79 35.35
N GLN A 355 18.24 28.63 34.33
CA GLN A 355 17.03 29.45 34.23
C GLN A 355 15.76 28.60 34.10
N PHE A 356 15.84 27.44 33.44
CA PHE A 356 14.75 26.47 33.33
C PHE A 356 14.70 25.44 34.46
N GLN A 357 15.40 25.69 35.57
CA GLN A 357 15.42 24.83 36.76
C GLN A 357 15.94 23.40 36.49
N LEU A 358 16.80 23.25 35.49
CA LEU A 358 17.55 22.02 35.21
C LEU A 358 18.97 22.16 35.78
N ASP A 359 19.22 21.52 36.93
CA ASP A 359 20.57 21.41 37.47
C ASP A 359 21.33 20.27 36.78
N VAL A 360 21.99 20.58 35.66
CA VAL A 360 22.72 19.63 34.84
C VAL A 360 24.19 19.61 35.28
N GLY A 361 24.67 18.43 35.67
CA GLY A 361 26.08 18.24 36.02
C GLY A 361 27.02 18.54 34.84
N GLY A 362 28.20 19.09 35.12
CA GLY A 362 29.22 19.43 34.12
C GLY A 362 29.55 18.36 33.07
N PRO A 363 29.65 17.05 33.39
CA PRO A 363 29.89 16.01 32.39
C PRO A 363 28.68 15.80 31.46
N VAL A 364 27.46 15.78 32.01
CA VAL A 364 26.21 15.63 31.23
C VAL A 364 25.99 16.82 30.30
N LEU A 365 26.38 18.03 30.73
CA LEU A 365 26.34 19.22 29.89
C LEU A 365 27.38 19.15 28.76
N GLY A 366 28.56 18.59 29.02
CA GLY A 366 29.58 18.32 27.99
C GLY A 366 29.04 17.34 26.95
N ASP A 367 28.51 16.20 27.40
CA ASP A 367 27.93 15.19 26.51
C ASP A 367 26.73 15.72 25.71
N LEU A 368 25.92 16.61 26.31
CA LEU A 368 24.82 17.29 25.63
C LEU A 368 25.33 18.22 24.53
N MET A 369 26.40 18.96 24.81
CA MET A 369 27.06 19.83 23.83
C MET A 369 27.58 19.00 22.66
N ASP A 370 28.34 17.94 22.95
CA ASP A 370 28.88 17.00 21.96
C ASP A 370 27.79 16.28 21.15
N CYS A 371 26.59 16.12 21.71
CA CYS A 371 25.45 15.57 20.99
C CYS A 371 24.79 16.57 20.04
N CYS A 372 24.88 17.87 20.29
CA CYS A 372 24.25 18.92 19.49
C CYS A 372 25.20 19.48 18.43
N ASP A 373 26.47 19.63 18.78
CA ASP A 373 27.55 20.13 17.95
C ASP A 373 27.93 19.07 16.89
N THR A 374 27.51 19.29 15.64
CA THR A 374 27.73 18.32 14.55
C THR A 374 29.04 18.60 13.82
N ASP A 375 29.46 19.87 13.73
CA ASP A 375 30.71 20.27 13.09
C ASP A 375 31.93 20.26 14.03
N LYS A 376 31.71 20.00 15.33
CA LYS A 376 32.70 19.91 16.41
C LYS A 376 33.46 21.21 16.64
N ASP A 377 32.82 22.36 16.37
CA ASP A 377 33.43 23.68 16.55
C ASP A 377 33.36 24.18 18.02
N GLY A 378 32.70 23.43 18.90
CA GLY A 378 32.51 23.73 20.31
C GLY A 378 31.41 24.77 20.57
N GLN A 379 30.63 25.12 19.56
CA GLN A 379 29.53 26.08 19.61
C GLN A 379 28.29 25.47 18.92
N ILE A 380 27.08 25.92 19.28
CA ILE A 380 25.86 25.45 18.60
C ILE A 380 25.41 26.52 17.61
N ASN A 381 25.35 26.17 16.33
CA ASN A 381 24.82 27.04 15.29
C ASN A 381 23.27 27.03 15.26
N PHE A 382 22.65 27.96 14.52
CA PHE A 382 21.18 28.06 14.48
C PHE A 382 20.52 26.78 13.93
N LEU A 383 21.15 26.13 12.96
CA LEU A 383 20.63 24.92 12.31
C LEU A 383 20.69 23.70 13.24
N GLU A 384 21.76 23.58 14.03
CA GLU A 384 21.94 22.56 15.07
C GLU A 384 20.97 22.76 16.23
N PHE A 385 20.81 24.00 16.68
CA PHE A 385 19.83 24.35 17.71
C PHE A 385 18.42 23.92 17.30
N ALA A 386 18.03 24.19 16.05
CA ALA A 386 16.72 23.84 15.52
C ALA A 386 16.48 22.33 15.45
N ASN A 387 17.49 21.57 15.05
CA ASN A 387 17.39 20.12 14.89
C ASN A 387 17.45 19.37 16.25
N TYR A 388 18.37 19.76 17.14
CA TYR A 388 18.68 18.98 18.35
C TYR A 388 18.04 19.50 19.63
N LEU A 389 17.82 20.81 19.76
CA LEU A 389 17.27 21.44 20.98
C LEU A 389 15.82 21.94 20.81
N ASN A 390 15.24 21.81 19.62
CA ASN A 390 13.84 22.19 19.36
C ASN A 390 13.05 21.13 18.55
N TRP A 391 11.73 21.32 18.44
CA TRP A 391 10.83 20.54 17.61
C TRP A 391 10.70 21.18 16.23
N LYS A 392 11.68 20.92 15.36
CA LYS A 392 11.75 21.45 13.99
C LYS A 392 10.42 21.35 13.23
N ASP A 393 9.74 20.21 13.31
CA ASP A 393 8.52 19.94 12.53
C ASP A 393 7.27 20.63 13.09
N MET A 394 7.33 21.12 14.33
CA MET A 394 6.20 21.73 15.03
C MET A 394 6.33 23.26 15.16
N MET A 395 7.46 23.85 14.74
CA MET A 395 7.73 25.30 14.81
C MET A 395 8.19 25.85 13.45
N PHE A 396 7.22 26.27 12.63
CA PHE A 396 7.47 26.85 11.32
C PHE A 396 8.18 28.20 11.41
N ILE A 397 9.00 28.51 10.41
CA ILE A 397 9.60 29.84 10.27
C ILE A 397 8.55 30.77 9.63
N ASP A 398 8.12 31.80 10.35
CA ASP A 398 7.25 32.86 9.79
C ASP A 398 8.02 33.58 8.65
N PRO A 399 7.37 33.93 7.52
CA PRO A 399 7.97 34.72 6.45
C PRO A 399 8.69 36.00 6.91
N ARG A 400 8.27 36.61 8.03
CA ARG A 400 8.96 37.76 8.65
C ARG A 400 10.30 37.38 9.28
N ASP A 401 10.33 36.27 10.00
CA ASP A 401 11.55 35.73 10.61
C ASP A 401 12.51 35.21 9.56
N GLN A 402 12.00 34.65 8.45
CA GLN A 402 12.82 34.21 7.32
C GLN A 402 13.68 35.34 6.76
N ARG A 403 13.11 36.55 6.58
CA ARG A 403 13.86 37.73 6.08
C ARG A 403 14.96 38.18 7.03
N ILE A 404 14.77 37.98 8.33
CA ILE A 404 15.75 38.33 9.37
C ILE A 404 16.86 37.27 9.40
N ILE A 405 16.52 36.01 9.16
CA ILE A 405 17.46 34.87 9.15
C ILE A 405 18.33 34.86 7.88
N THR A 406 17.74 35.10 6.70
CA THR A 406 18.43 35.09 5.39
C THR A 406 18.98 36.45 4.94
N ASN A 407 18.65 37.53 5.67
CA ASN A 407 19.12 38.90 5.41
C ASN A 407 18.70 39.48 4.03
N GLU A 408 17.57 39.03 3.48
CA GLU A 408 17.03 39.54 2.21
C GLU A 408 16.33 40.89 2.40
N ARG A 409 17.03 42.01 2.16
CA ARG A 409 16.40 43.33 1.98
C ARG A 409 16.10 43.58 0.50
N LYS A 410 14.81 43.66 0.14
CA LYS A 410 14.36 44.42 -1.04
C LYS A 410 14.38 45.92 -0.68
N TYR A 411 15.05 46.72 -1.50
CA TYR A 411 15.18 48.17 -1.42
C TYR A 411 13.90 48.88 -1.00
N LEU A 412 13.92 49.55 0.17
CA LEU A 412 13.14 50.75 0.42
C LEU A 412 13.85 51.63 1.48
N SER A 413 13.73 52.93 1.25
CA SER A 413 14.56 54.05 1.66
C SER A 413 14.68 54.36 3.15
N GLN A 414 15.85 54.96 3.48
CA GLN A 414 16.18 55.91 4.55
C GLN A 414 16.42 55.45 6.01
N SER A 415 17.58 55.93 6.49
CA SER A 415 18.08 56.19 7.85
C SER A 415 17.85 55.14 8.94
N GLU A 416 18.92 54.40 9.28
CA GLU A 416 19.57 54.42 10.60
C GLU A 416 20.69 53.36 10.59
N GLN A 417 21.91 53.78 10.92
CA GLN A 417 23.06 52.90 11.05
C GLN A 417 22.84 51.96 12.24
N ARG A 418 22.72 50.66 11.97
CA ARG A 418 22.82 49.58 12.98
C ARG A 418 23.79 48.51 12.47
N PRO A 419 24.56 47.87 13.36
CA PRO A 419 25.72 47.06 13.00
C PRO A 419 25.31 45.90 12.09
N ALA A 420 26.20 45.55 11.15
CA ALA A 420 25.97 44.52 10.15
C ALA A 420 25.73 43.15 10.81
N TYR A 421 24.47 42.71 10.90
CA TYR A 421 24.14 41.35 11.31
C TYR A 421 24.47 40.41 10.15
N GLN A 422 25.37 39.47 10.36
CA GLN A 422 25.71 38.41 9.40
C GLN A 422 24.54 37.41 9.32
N ALA A 423 24.20 36.93 8.13
CA ALA A 423 23.07 36.00 7.94
C ALA A 423 23.26 34.73 8.78
N LEU A 424 22.20 34.28 9.47
CA LEU A 424 22.26 33.12 10.38
C LEU A 424 22.19 31.79 9.61
N ILE A 425 21.54 31.79 8.45
CA ILE A 425 21.37 30.62 7.58
C ILE A 425 21.36 31.06 6.11
N LYS A 426 21.85 30.21 5.21
CA LYS A 426 21.76 30.43 3.76
C LYS A 426 20.37 30.05 3.22
N PRO A 427 19.86 30.68 2.16
CA PRO A 427 18.53 30.37 1.62
C PRO A 427 18.38 28.90 1.17
N GLU A 428 19.48 28.21 0.86
CA GLU A 428 19.52 26.80 0.47
C GLU A 428 19.28 25.81 1.64
N ASP A 429 19.41 26.25 2.88
CA ASP A 429 19.23 25.41 4.07
C ASP A 429 17.77 25.45 4.60
N LEU A 430 16.83 25.99 3.83
CA LEU A 430 15.40 26.01 4.14
C LEU A 430 14.62 25.08 3.20
N GLU A 431 14.00 24.05 3.75
CA GLU A 431 13.25 23.04 3.01
C GLU A 431 11.72 23.24 3.20
N PRO A 432 10.91 23.10 2.14
CA PRO A 432 9.46 23.09 2.28
C PRO A 432 9.00 21.84 3.02
N VAL A 433 8.03 22.00 3.93
CA VAL A 433 7.52 20.90 4.80
C VAL A 433 6.88 19.79 3.96
N GLU A 434 6.18 20.18 2.89
CA GLU A 434 5.60 19.28 1.92
C GLU A 434 5.95 19.79 0.51
N PRO A 435 6.09 18.91 -0.50
CA PRO A 435 6.33 19.32 -1.88
C PRO A 435 5.25 20.31 -2.35
N GLY A 436 5.60 21.60 -2.46
CA GLY A 436 4.69 22.68 -2.89
C GLY A 436 4.10 23.56 -1.78
N SER A 437 4.42 23.32 -0.50
CA SER A 437 3.93 24.15 0.62
C SER A 437 4.70 25.48 0.75
N SER A 438 4.00 26.54 1.15
CA SER A 438 4.59 27.86 1.46
C SER A 438 5.30 27.90 2.81
N LYS A 439 5.08 26.91 3.68
CA LYS A 439 5.72 26.80 4.99
C LYS A 439 7.09 26.14 4.84
N LYS A 440 8.13 26.81 5.34
CA LYS A 440 9.52 26.34 5.30
C LYS A 440 10.01 25.94 6.69
N THR A 441 10.88 24.94 6.74
CA THR A 441 11.60 24.49 7.94
C THR A 441 13.11 24.41 7.68
N PRO A 442 13.96 24.56 8.71
CA PRO A 442 15.40 24.38 8.57
C PRO A 442 15.74 22.98 8.05
N ARG A 443 16.78 22.81 7.23
CA ARG A 443 17.24 21.52 6.71
C ARG A 443 17.60 20.54 7.83
N THR A 444 17.25 19.25 7.65
CA THR A 444 17.64 18.21 8.61
C THR A 444 19.13 17.91 8.50
N LEU A 445 19.88 18.07 9.59
CA LEU A 445 21.29 17.66 9.64
C LEU A 445 21.39 16.13 9.71
N ARG A 446 22.08 15.53 8.74
CA ARG A 446 22.38 14.09 8.74
C ARG A 446 23.72 13.87 9.42
N ARG A 447 23.71 13.21 10.57
CA ARG A 447 24.96 12.71 11.18
C ARG A 447 25.50 11.58 10.32
N LEU A 448 26.74 11.71 9.84
CA LEU A 448 27.48 10.62 9.21
C LEU A 448 27.79 9.58 10.30
N ILE A 449 26.82 8.70 10.55
CA ILE A 449 27.07 7.47 11.29
C ILE A 449 27.82 6.56 10.31
N ALA A 450 29.00 6.13 10.73
CA ALA A 450 29.79 5.15 9.99
C ALA A 450 29.01 3.83 9.86
N ASP A 451 29.07 3.31 8.65
CA ASP A 451 28.96 1.90 8.24
C ASP A 451 27.59 1.23 8.10
N PRO A 452 27.54 0.17 7.25
CA PRO A 452 26.40 -0.24 6.47
C PRO A 452 25.51 -1.15 7.29
N ASP A 453 24.42 -1.59 6.69
CA ASP A 453 23.44 -2.52 7.24
C ASP A 453 22.25 -1.85 7.90
N HIS A 454 21.17 -1.96 7.14
CA HIS A 454 19.84 -1.45 7.36
C HIS A 454 19.11 -2.24 8.47
N PHE A 455 19.71 -2.33 9.66
CA PHE A 455 19.10 -3.00 10.80
C PHE A 455 19.26 -2.17 12.09
N PHE A 456 18.13 -1.76 12.65
CA PHE A 456 18.07 -1.26 14.02
C PHE A 456 17.98 -2.46 14.96
N ILE A 457 18.90 -2.58 15.92
CA ILE A 457 18.90 -3.65 16.92
C ILE A 457 17.76 -3.40 17.92
N ALA A 458 16.94 -4.42 18.20
CA ALA A 458 15.75 -4.34 19.08
C ALA A 458 16.00 -3.77 20.48
N SER A 459 17.26 -3.70 20.94
CA SER A 459 17.64 -3.08 22.21
C SER A 459 17.39 -1.58 22.27
N SER A 460 17.25 -0.87 21.14
CA SER A 460 16.90 0.55 21.11
C SER A 460 15.38 0.83 21.29
N LEU A 461 14.55 -0.21 21.39
CA LEU A 461 13.08 -0.12 21.48
C LEU A 461 12.51 -0.56 22.84
N ILE A 462 13.35 -1.02 23.77
CA ILE A 462 12.93 -1.38 25.13
C ILE A 462 12.84 -0.09 25.95
N GLY A 463 11.72 0.62 25.85
CA GLY A 463 11.60 1.96 26.43
C GLY A 463 10.23 2.61 26.54
N PRO A 464 9.11 2.10 25.95
CA PRO A 464 7.79 2.65 26.25
C PRO A 464 6.87 1.57 26.81
N ILE A 465 7.24 0.99 27.97
CA ILE A 465 6.20 0.53 28.90
C ILE A 465 5.87 1.76 29.75
N SER A 466 5.15 2.71 29.16
CA SER A 466 4.49 3.77 29.91
C SER A 466 3.02 3.39 30.01
N ASP A 467 2.49 3.36 31.23
CA ASP A 467 1.07 3.21 31.58
C ASP A 467 0.21 4.35 30.99
N ARG A 468 0.08 4.37 29.66
CA ARG A 468 -0.81 5.25 28.93
C ARG A 468 -1.70 4.37 28.05
N PRO A 469 -3.01 4.66 27.92
CA PRO A 469 -3.87 3.89 27.03
C PRO A 469 -3.27 3.95 25.63
N LEU A 470 -2.96 2.78 25.07
CA LEU A 470 -2.45 2.66 23.71
C LEU A 470 -3.39 3.42 22.79
N THR A 471 -2.90 4.49 22.18
CA THR A 471 -3.50 4.98 20.95
C THR A 471 -3.42 3.86 19.92
N SER A 472 -4.44 3.74 19.08
CA SER A 472 -4.80 2.61 18.20
C SER A 472 -3.75 2.11 17.18
N ASN A 473 -2.48 2.49 17.29
CA ASN A 473 -1.45 2.29 16.27
C ASN A 473 -0.37 1.25 16.63
N SER A 474 -0.60 0.38 17.61
CA SER A 474 0.26 -0.79 17.83
C SER A 474 -0.14 -1.92 16.86
N ARG A 475 0.36 -1.87 15.63
CA ARG A 475 0.28 -3.04 14.74
C ARG A 475 1.37 -4.02 15.14
N THR A 476 1.00 -5.27 15.39
CA THR A 476 1.98 -6.36 15.53
C THR A 476 2.73 -6.54 14.21
N TYR A 477 4.04 -6.38 14.24
CA TYR A 477 4.90 -6.63 13.09
C TYR A 477 5.18 -8.13 12.97
N GLY A 478 4.43 -8.79 12.08
CA GLY A 478 4.53 -10.23 11.82
C GLY A 478 3.50 -10.69 10.79
N ILE A 479 3.65 -11.92 10.31
CA ILE A 479 2.65 -12.57 9.44
C ILE A 479 1.72 -13.38 10.35
N PRO A 480 0.42 -13.05 10.45
CA PRO A 480 -0.50 -13.84 11.27
C PRO A 480 -0.71 -15.22 10.63
N SER A 481 -0.92 -16.25 11.45
CA SER A 481 -1.17 -17.62 10.96
C SER A 481 -2.48 -17.71 10.17
N VAL A 482 -3.50 -16.96 10.60
CA VAL A 482 -4.75 -16.77 9.86
C VAL A 482 -4.66 -15.44 9.14
N ARG A 483 -4.67 -15.48 7.81
CA ARG A 483 -4.48 -14.33 6.92
C ARG A 483 -5.78 -13.59 6.65
N SER A 484 -6.51 -13.23 7.71
CA SER A 484 -7.71 -12.38 7.61
C SER A 484 -7.41 -10.95 7.15
N ASP A 485 -6.12 -10.57 7.11
CA ASP A 485 -5.63 -9.35 6.49
C ASP A 485 -5.72 -9.35 4.96
N LEU A 486 -5.87 -10.54 4.35
CA LEU A 486 -5.99 -10.70 2.91
C LEU A 486 -7.44 -11.00 2.52
N ALA A 487 -7.87 -10.43 1.40
CA ALA A 487 -9.15 -10.80 0.80
C ALA A 487 -9.09 -12.25 0.28
N VAL A 488 -10.12 -13.03 0.60
CA VAL A 488 -10.27 -14.41 0.10
C VAL A 488 -10.27 -14.41 -1.43
N PRO A 489 -9.42 -15.23 -2.09
CA PRO A 489 -9.38 -15.28 -3.54
C PRO A 489 -10.67 -15.87 -4.11
N ARG A 490 -11.22 -15.24 -5.17
CA ARG A 490 -12.46 -15.70 -5.84
C ARG A 490 -12.39 -17.15 -6.33
N ILE A 491 -11.20 -17.61 -6.70
CA ILE A 491 -10.93 -18.99 -7.09
C ILE A 491 -9.68 -19.43 -6.31
N LYS A 492 -9.88 -20.30 -5.31
CA LYS A 492 -8.78 -20.91 -4.56
C LYS A 492 -8.00 -21.87 -5.47
N ARG A 493 -6.67 -21.80 -5.41
CA ARG A 493 -5.81 -22.76 -6.11
C ARG A 493 -5.84 -24.09 -5.36
N VAL A 494 -5.70 -25.21 -6.08
CA VAL A 494 -5.64 -26.55 -5.46
C VAL A 494 -4.47 -26.68 -4.47
N ALA A 495 -3.37 -25.95 -4.71
CA ALA A 495 -2.19 -25.94 -3.86
C ALA A 495 -2.17 -24.75 -2.86
N ASP A 496 -3.29 -24.06 -2.66
CA ASP A 496 -3.36 -22.98 -1.69
C ASP A 496 -3.42 -23.55 -0.26
N THR A 497 -2.37 -23.27 0.52
CA THR A 497 -2.25 -23.69 1.92
C THR A 497 -2.56 -22.56 2.90
N THR A 498 -2.97 -21.39 2.40
CA THR A 498 -3.20 -20.21 3.22
C THR A 498 -4.60 -20.26 3.81
N ASP A 499 -4.71 -20.14 5.13
CA ASP A 499 -5.98 -19.95 5.81
C ASP A 499 -6.34 -18.47 5.80
N TYR A 500 -7.43 -18.10 5.13
CA TYR A 500 -7.92 -16.72 5.04
C TYR A 500 -8.91 -16.38 6.16
N GLY A 501 -9.18 -17.33 7.07
CA GLY A 501 -10.24 -17.22 8.08
C GLY A 501 -11.62 -17.63 7.54
N ASP A 502 -11.66 -18.29 6.37
CA ASP A 502 -12.86 -18.84 5.74
C ASP A 502 -12.92 -20.37 5.85
N THR A 503 -12.19 -20.93 6.82
CA THR A 503 -12.11 -22.37 7.05
C THR A 503 -12.98 -22.76 8.25
N SER A 504 -13.75 -23.84 8.09
CA SER A 504 -14.59 -24.39 9.16
C SER A 504 -13.76 -25.04 10.26
N ARG A 505 -14.30 -25.10 11.48
CA ARG A 505 -13.59 -25.72 12.61
C ARG A 505 -13.60 -27.24 12.44
N ALA A 506 -12.63 -27.92 13.07
CA ALA A 506 -12.52 -29.37 12.99
C ALA A 506 -13.79 -30.10 13.48
N ALA A 507 -14.50 -29.52 14.46
CA ALA A 507 -15.75 -30.09 14.97
C ALA A 507 -16.86 -30.12 13.90
N ASP A 508 -16.96 -29.05 13.10
CA ASP A 508 -17.99 -28.86 12.08
C ASP A 508 -17.74 -29.77 10.87
N LEU A 509 -16.47 -30.07 10.58
CA LEU A 509 -16.09 -31.05 9.56
C LEU A 509 -16.41 -32.49 9.97
N LEU A 510 -16.27 -32.81 11.26
CA LEU A 510 -16.63 -34.13 11.79
C LEU A 510 -18.15 -34.30 11.92
N HIS A 511 -18.87 -33.20 12.16
CA HIS A 511 -20.31 -33.18 12.36
C HIS A 511 -20.97 -32.15 11.44
N PRO A 512 -21.00 -32.39 10.12
CA PRO A 512 -21.52 -31.41 9.17
C PRO A 512 -23.00 -31.15 9.41
N SER A 513 -23.39 -29.88 9.38
CA SER A 513 -24.79 -29.48 9.47
C SER A 513 -25.59 -29.97 8.26
N VAL A 514 -26.90 -30.14 8.42
CA VAL A 514 -27.80 -30.51 7.30
C VAL A 514 -27.72 -29.48 6.16
N TYR A 515 -27.38 -28.23 6.49
CA TYR A 515 -27.21 -27.13 5.54
C TYR A 515 -25.91 -27.27 4.73
N ALA A 516 -24.83 -27.74 5.36
CA ALA A 516 -23.56 -27.99 4.67
C ALA A 516 -23.70 -29.05 3.57
N LEU A 517 -24.56 -30.06 3.76
CA LEU A 517 -24.89 -31.06 2.72
C LEU A 517 -25.58 -30.45 1.49
N ARG A 518 -26.21 -29.28 1.65
CA ARG A 518 -26.84 -28.52 0.56
C ARG A 518 -25.95 -27.37 0.05
N GLY A 519 -24.69 -27.31 0.49
CA GLY A 519 -23.73 -26.29 0.09
C GLY A 519 -23.95 -24.92 0.75
N VAL A 520 -24.63 -24.88 1.89
CA VAL A 520 -24.79 -23.66 2.70
C VAL A 520 -23.85 -23.74 3.90
N HIS A 521 -22.94 -22.79 4.02
CA HIS A 521 -21.92 -22.74 5.06
C HIS A 521 -22.33 -21.83 6.21
N GLU A 522 -21.65 -21.92 7.36
CA GLU A 522 -21.98 -21.11 8.55
C GLU A 522 -21.84 -19.61 8.29
N GLU A 523 -20.86 -19.21 7.49
CA GLU A 523 -20.63 -17.83 7.05
C GLU A 523 -21.87 -17.22 6.36
N ASP A 524 -22.64 -18.04 5.64
CA ASP A 524 -23.85 -17.58 4.93
C ASP A 524 -25.00 -17.21 5.87
N PHE A 525 -24.96 -17.68 7.13
CA PHE A 525 -25.94 -17.33 8.16
C PHE A 525 -25.57 -16.03 8.89
N PHE A 526 -24.27 -15.75 9.03
CA PHE A 526 -23.74 -14.58 9.72
C PHE A 526 -23.46 -13.40 8.78
N CYS A 527 -23.52 -13.60 7.47
CA CYS A 527 -23.35 -12.51 6.52
C CYS A 527 -24.49 -11.49 6.65
N PRO A 528 -24.18 -10.17 6.66
CA PRO A 528 -25.20 -9.14 6.73
C PRO A 528 -25.98 -9.11 5.41
N ARG A 529 -27.31 -9.04 5.50
CA ARG A 529 -28.22 -9.05 4.36
C ARG A 529 -29.19 -7.89 4.40
N THR A 530 -29.74 -7.55 3.24
CA THR A 530 -30.75 -6.49 3.17
C THR A 530 -32.09 -6.99 3.74
N LYS A 531 -32.95 -6.04 4.07
CA LYS A 531 -34.27 -6.31 4.63
C LYS A 531 -35.15 -7.09 3.66
N GLU A 532 -35.05 -6.76 2.37
CA GLU A 532 -35.79 -7.43 1.30
C GLU A 532 -35.35 -8.88 1.13
N GLU A 533 -34.03 -9.15 1.18
CA GLU A 533 -33.49 -10.50 1.09
C GLU A 533 -33.91 -11.36 2.28
N ILE A 534 -33.87 -10.81 3.50
CA ILE A 534 -34.31 -11.54 4.70
C ILE A 534 -35.82 -11.84 4.62
N ALA A 535 -36.65 -10.90 4.17
CA ALA A 535 -38.07 -11.15 3.97
C ALA A 535 -38.32 -12.29 2.95
N GLU A 536 -37.57 -12.30 1.84
CA GLU A 536 -37.67 -13.33 0.81
C GLU A 536 -37.21 -14.71 1.32
N ILE A 537 -36.09 -14.76 2.06
CA ILE A 537 -35.57 -16.01 2.65
C ILE A 537 -36.61 -16.65 3.56
N PHE A 538 -37.20 -15.90 4.50
CA PHE A 538 -38.16 -16.45 5.47
C PHE A 538 -39.53 -16.77 4.83
N SER A 539 -39.93 -16.00 3.81
CA SER A 539 -41.12 -16.31 2.99
C SER A 539 -40.95 -17.66 2.27
N ASN A 540 -39.78 -17.89 1.66
CA ASN A 540 -39.46 -19.13 0.95
C ASN A 540 -39.35 -20.34 1.89
N VAL A 541 -38.95 -20.13 3.15
CA VAL A 541 -38.95 -21.18 4.19
C VAL A 541 -40.39 -21.56 4.60
N GLY A 542 -41.37 -20.71 4.32
CA GLY A 542 -42.79 -20.93 4.66
C GLY A 542 -43.20 -20.35 6.01
N VAL A 543 -42.42 -19.41 6.56
CA VAL A 543 -42.78 -18.68 7.79
C VAL A 543 -43.61 -17.46 7.39
N ASN A 544 -44.92 -17.52 7.58
CA ASN A 544 -45.82 -16.40 7.32
C ASN A 544 -45.80 -15.40 8.49
N ILE A 545 -44.83 -14.49 8.46
CA ILE A 545 -44.68 -13.42 9.46
C ILE A 545 -45.56 -12.23 9.05
N SER A 546 -46.32 -11.66 9.99
CA SER A 546 -47.08 -10.43 9.71
C SER A 546 -46.12 -9.26 9.48
N GLY A 547 -46.48 -8.31 8.59
CA GLY A 547 -45.60 -7.18 8.28
C GLY A 547 -45.20 -6.36 9.52
N GLU A 548 -46.10 -6.21 10.48
CA GLU A 548 -45.82 -5.49 11.74
C GLU A 548 -44.84 -6.26 12.63
N THR A 549 -44.99 -7.59 12.73
CA THR A 549 -44.07 -8.45 13.50
C THR A 549 -42.69 -8.48 12.85
N PHE A 550 -42.62 -8.46 11.51
CA PHE A 550 -41.38 -8.43 10.76
C PHE A 550 -40.59 -7.14 11.00
N GLU A 551 -41.26 -5.98 10.93
CA GLU A 551 -40.64 -4.68 11.21
C GLU A 551 -40.09 -4.59 12.64
N GLU A 552 -40.84 -5.11 13.61
CA GLU A 552 -40.40 -5.10 15.01
C GLU A 552 -39.22 -6.05 15.24
N ALA A 553 -39.25 -7.25 14.66
CA ALA A 553 -38.13 -8.19 14.70
C ALA A 553 -36.88 -7.59 14.02
N TRP A 554 -37.06 -6.91 12.89
CA TRP A 554 -35.96 -6.24 12.17
C TRP A 554 -35.33 -5.16 13.04
N ARG A 555 -36.16 -4.29 13.63
CA ARG A 555 -35.70 -3.22 14.54
C ARG A 555 -34.91 -3.78 15.72
N LEU A 556 -35.37 -4.87 16.32
CA LEU A 556 -34.69 -5.52 17.45
C LEU A 556 -33.37 -6.17 17.02
N ALA A 557 -33.32 -6.81 15.86
CA ALA A 557 -32.10 -7.40 15.32
C ALA A 557 -31.06 -6.34 14.98
N SER A 558 -31.46 -5.23 14.35
CA SER A 558 -30.58 -4.10 14.04
C SER A 558 -29.99 -3.45 15.30
N MET A 559 -30.69 -3.50 16.43
CA MET A 559 -30.17 -2.99 17.71
C MET A 559 -29.11 -3.89 18.35
N ARG A 560 -29.00 -5.17 17.94
CA ARG A 560 -27.99 -6.10 18.48
C ARG A 560 -26.61 -5.87 17.89
N GLN A 561 -26.53 -5.40 16.64
CA GLN A 561 -25.26 -5.13 15.98
C GLN A 561 -24.87 -3.65 16.07
N PRO A 562 -23.58 -3.33 16.28
CA PRO A 562 -23.10 -1.95 16.39
C PRO A 562 -23.23 -1.12 15.10
N HIS A 563 -23.31 -1.77 13.93
CA HIS A 563 -23.45 -1.12 12.63
C HIS A 563 -24.88 -1.12 12.08
N GLY A 564 -25.84 -1.74 12.79
CA GLY A 564 -27.24 -1.83 12.36
C GLY A 564 -27.51 -2.88 11.29
N ASP A 565 -26.49 -3.60 10.84
CA ASP A 565 -26.62 -4.71 9.90
C ASP A 565 -27.29 -5.92 10.56
N VAL A 566 -28.03 -6.69 9.77
CA VAL A 566 -28.78 -7.86 10.25
C VAL A 566 -28.36 -9.10 9.48
N CYS A 567 -27.99 -10.16 10.20
CA CYS A 567 -27.74 -11.47 9.63
C CYS A 567 -28.94 -12.42 9.84
N VAL A 568 -28.96 -13.52 9.10
CA VAL A 568 -30.08 -14.49 9.15
C VAL A 568 -30.21 -15.11 10.53
N GLU A 569 -29.09 -15.36 11.21
CA GLU A 569 -29.07 -15.98 12.54
C GLU A 569 -29.59 -15.03 13.63
N ASP A 570 -29.13 -13.78 13.63
CA ASP A 570 -29.62 -12.76 14.56
C ASP A 570 -31.13 -12.55 14.41
N PHE A 571 -31.62 -12.50 13.17
CA PHE A 571 -33.04 -12.34 12.89
C PHE A 571 -33.86 -13.56 13.34
N ARG A 572 -33.34 -14.77 13.10
CA ARG A 572 -33.96 -16.02 13.55
C ARG A 572 -34.07 -16.08 15.08
N ASP A 573 -33.03 -15.66 15.78
CA ASP A 573 -33.02 -15.69 17.25
C ASP A 573 -33.98 -14.67 17.84
N VAL A 574 -34.09 -13.48 17.24
CA VAL A 574 -35.13 -12.50 17.61
C VAL A 574 -36.54 -13.06 17.38
N LEU A 575 -36.78 -13.73 16.25
CA LEU A 575 -38.09 -14.36 15.98
C LEU A 575 -38.44 -15.45 17.00
N LYS A 576 -37.47 -16.28 17.40
CA LYS A 576 -37.65 -17.28 18.46
C LYS A 576 -37.99 -16.63 19.80
N GLU A 577 -37.32 -15.54 20.16
CA GLU A 577 -37.60 -14.79 21.39
C GLU A 577 -39.00 -14.17 21.39
N MET A 578 -39.45 -13.67 20.24
CA MET A 578 -40.81 -13.15 20.04
C MET A 578 -41.87 -14.26 19.97
N LYS A 579 -41.48 -15.55 19.99
CA LYS A 579 -42.34 -16.72 19.75
C LYS A 579 -43.13 -16.61 18.44
N ALA A 580 -42.54 -15.97 17.44
CA ALA A 580 -43.13 -15.76 16.12
C ALA A 580 -42.69 -16.83 15.10
N MET A 581 -41.99 -17.88 15.56
CA MET A 581 -41.44 -18.99 14.78
C MET A 581 -41.88 -20.34 15.35
#